data_AF-A0A2A8CVY2-F1
#
_entry.id   AF-A0A2A8CVY2-F1
#
_cell.length_a   1.000
_cell.length_b   1.000
_cell.length_c   1.000
_cell.angle_alpha   90.00
_cell.angle_beta   90.00
_cell.angle_gamma   90.00
#
_symmetry.space_group_name_H-M   'P 1'
#
loop_
_entity.id
_entity.type
_entity.pdbx_description
1 polymer ?
#
loop_
_entity_poly.entity_id
_entity_poly.type
_entity_poly.pdbx_seq_one_letter_code
_entity_poly.pdbx_strand_id
1 'polypeptide(L)'
;MKILLRSLTVVSLFLAVVLFAGCGDEEKSSASATPKTKAEIKEQAQSLSGEIRAMLAPARVRITEVRQTLQAHRSEVEPELDRKLQELEQLRDSLDQDLQRLTDDDVDVSESEREQIHRRLDTFQRRLRETYLRSIQRRDDFYKAVNDRLDELTSRINRMELELEEAKTAGDPSYWQRIAELREQRQLLSDRLEGLPSGAEKGYRDEKRKIAGDVTQFGLEVDRAADSLYAALAAKGKLTREPS
;
A
#
# COMPACT_ATOMS: atom_id res chain seq x y z
N MET A 1 -42.75 27.22 -46.10
CA MET A 1 -42.60 26.34 -47.29
C MET A 1 -41.90 25.08 -46.82
N LYS A 2 -42.57 23.94 -46.58
CA LYS A 2 -43.22 23.02 -47.52
C LYS A 2 -42.28 22.39 -48.59
N ILE A 3 -41.80 21.20 -48.22
CA ILE A 3 -41.80 19.87 -48.91
C ILE A 3 -40.94 19.63 -50.18
N LEU A 4 -40.32 18.43 -50.16
CA LEU A 4 -40.08 17.41 -51.20
C LEU A 4 -38.58 17.22 -51.50
N LEU A 5 -37.99 16.01 -51.56
CA LEU A 5 -38.45 14.66 -51.94
C LEU A 5 -37.83 13.60 -50.98
N ARG A 6 -38.49 12.51 -50.51
CA ARG A 6 -38.99 11.27 -51.16
C ARG A 6 -37.91 10.54 -51.97
N SER A 7 -37.47 9.33 -51.62
CA SER A 7 -38.14 8.03 -51.89
C SER A 7 -37.43 6.89 -51.10
N LEU A 8 -38.15 6.04 -50.34
CA LEU A 8 -38.67 4.69 -50.71
C LEU A 8 -37.53 3.65 -50.85
N THR A 9 -37.50 2.42 -50.34
CA THR A 9 -38.40 1.44 -49.66
C THR A 9 -37.49 0.20 -49.41
N VAL A 10 -37.66 -0.72 -48.45
CA VAL A 10 -38.59 -1.86 -48.43
C VAL A 10 -38.32 -2.64 -47.14
N VAL A 11 -39.38 -2.97 -46.42
CA VAL A 11 -39.46 -3.97 -45.34
C VAL A 11 -39.28 -5.37 -45.93
N SER A 12 -38.43 -6.22 -45.35
CA SER A 12 -38.55 -7.67 -45.57
C SER A 12 -38.31 -8.45 -44.28
N LEU A 13 -39.42 -8.99 -43.83
CA LEU A 13 -39.64 -9.94 -42.75
C LEU A 13 -39.24 -11.33 -43.26
N PHE A 14 -38.29 -12.01 -42.61
CA PHE A 14 -38.27 -13.47 -42.63
C PHE A 14 -37.84 -14.01 -41.27
N LEU A 15 -38.85 -14.52 -40.57
CA LEU A 15 -38.76 -15.40 -39.43
C LEU A 15 -38.51 -16.81 -39.96
N ALA A 16 -37.44 -17.46 -39.51
CA ALA A 16 -37.29 -18.91 -39.57
C ALA A 16 -36.53 -19.37 -38.32
N VAL A 17 -37.30 -19.89 -37.36
CA VAL A 17 -36.85 -20.69 -36.23
C VAL A 17 -36.59 -22.11 -36.73
N VAL A 18 -35.41 -22.69 -36.48
CA VAL A 18 -35.26 -24.09 -36.03
C VAL A 18 -33.95 -24.22 -35.25
N LEU A 19 -34.11 -24.72 -34.02
CA LEU A 19 -33.10 -25.19 -33.08
C LEU A 19 -32.25 -26.32 -33.66
N PHE A 20 -30.94 -26.23 -33.51
CA PHE A 20 -30.11 -27.41 -33.27
C PHE A 20 -29.25 -27.17 -32.03
N ALA A 21 -29.49 -28.03 -31.04
CA ALA A 21 -28.66 -28.23 -29.87
C ALA A 21 -27.25 -28.70 -30.29
N GLY A 22 -26.22 -28.17 -29.64
CA GLY A 22 -24.86 -28.69 -29.76
C GLY A 22 -23.79 -27.73 -29.27
N CYS A 23 -23.08 -28.18 -28.22
CA CYS A 23 -21.77 -27.74 -27.74
C CYS A 23 -21.64 -26.39 -27.01
N GLY A 24 -21.23 -26.52 -25.75
CA GLY A 24 -20.48 -25.50 -25.03
C GLY A 24 -20.99 -25.34 -23.62
N ASP A 25 -20.62 -26.27 -22.74
CA ASP A 25 -20.63 -26.03 -21.31
C ASP A 25 -19.95 -24.68 -21.04
N GLU A 26 -20.73 -23.68 -20.65
CA GLU A 26 -20.19 -22.55 -19.90
C GLU A 26 -19.75 -23.11 -18.54
N GLU A 27 -18.51 -23.62 -18.49
CA GLU A 27 -17.73 -23.63 -17.27
C GLU A 27 -17.63 -22.18 -16.79
N LYS A 28 -18.61 -21.77 -16.00
CA LYS A 28 -18.39 -20.83 -14.91
C LYS A 28 -17.34 -21.47 -14.01
N SER A 29 -16.09 -21.22 -14.35
CA SER A 29 -14.95 -21.28 -13.44
C SER A 29 -15.25 -20.32 -12.30
N SER A 30 -16.05 -20.82 -11.36
CA SER A 30 -15.99 -20.38 -9.98
C SER A 30 -14.62 -20.84 -9.53
N ALA A 31 -13.69 -19.89 -9.42
CA ALA A 31 -12.47 -20.08 -8.66
C ALA A 31 -12.90 -20.54 -7.26
N SER A 32 -12.94 -21.85 -7.07
CA SER A 32 -13.32 -22.47 -5.82
C SER A 32 -12.25 -22.08 -4.81
N ALA A 33 -12.58 -21.13 -3.93
CA ALA A 33 -11.81 -20.88 -2.73
C ALA A 33 -11.77 -22.20 -1.96
N THR A 34 -10.64 -22.88 -2.03
CA THR A 34 -10.45 -24.13 -1.30
C THR A 34 -10.52 -23.78 0.18
N PRO A 35 -11.37 -24.43 0.99
CA PRO A 35 -11.48 -24.11 2.40
C PRO A 35 -10.11 -24.33 3.07
N LYS A 36 -9.53 -23.26 3.60
CA LYS A 36 -8.24 -23.29 4.30
C LYS A 36 -8.33 -24.23 5.50
N THR A 37 -7.30 -25.02 5.72
CA THR A 37 -7.24 -25.89 6.90
C THR A 37 -7.09 -25.08 8.19
N LYS A 38 -7.48 -25.64 9.35
CA LYS A 38 -7.23 -24.98 10.65
C LYS A 38 -5.75 -24.68 10.88
N ALA A 39 -4.85 -25.51 10.33
CA ALA A 39 -3.41 -25.30 10.40
C ALA A 39 -2.98 -24.05 9.59
N GLU A 40 -3.45 -23.92 8.35
CA GLU A 40 -3.18 -22.74 7.51
C GLU A 40 -3.73 -21.44 8.10
N ILE A 41 -4.92 -21.49 8.72
CA ILE A 41 -5.51 -20.34 9.41
C ILE A 41 -4.62 -19.92 10.59
N LYS A 42 -4.15 -20.89 11.37
CA LYS A 42 -3.26 -20.64 12.51
C LYS A 42 -1.90 -20.08 12.06
N GLU A 43 -1.32 -20.60 10.98
CA GLU A 43 -0.08 -20.08 10.41
C GLU A 43 -0.23 -18.64 9.92
N GLN A 44 -1.30 -18.33 9.20
CA GLN A 44 -1.60 -16.95 8.75
C GLN A 44 -1.81 -15.99 9.93
N ALA A 45 -2.51 -16.43 10.97
CA ALA A 45 -2.69 -15.63 12.19
C ALA A 45 -1.36 -15.39 12.92
N GLN A 46 -0.48 -16.39 12.96
CA GLN A 46 0.86 -16.27 13.54
C GLN A 46 1.73 -15.28 12.75
N SER A 47 1.75 -15.37 11.42
CA SER A 47 2.45 -14.39 10.55
C SER A 47 1.98 -12.97 10.84
N LEU A 48 0.66 -12.74 10.81
CA LEU A 48 0.05 -11.44 11.07
C LEU A 48 0.37 -10.93 12.49
N SER A 49 0.37 -11.81 13.49
CA SER A 49 0.78 -11.45 14.86
C SER A 49 2.24 -11.00 14.92
N GLY A 50 3.12 -11.64 14.14
CA GLY A 50 4.52 -11.29 13.99
C GLY A 50 4.69 -9.89 13.41
N GLU A 51 3.98 -9.61 12.31
CA GLU A 51 3.98 -8.30 11.63
C GLU A 51 3.49 -7.18 12.55
N ILE A 52 2.35 -7.39 13.24
CA ILE A 52 1.84 -6.41 14.20
C ILE A 52 2.87 -6.15 15.29
N ARG A 53 3.42 -7.20 15.91
CA ARG A 53 4.40 -7.08 17.00
C ARG A 53 5.67 -6.33 16.56
N ALA A 54 6.20 -6.68 15.38
CA ALA A 54 7.38 -6.02 14.80
C ALA A 54 7.13 -4.53 14.57
N MET A 55 5.89 -4.14 14.27
CA MET A 55 5.51 -2.76 13.99
C MET A 55 5.19 -1.94 15.25
N LEU A 56 4.50 -2.51 16.25
CA LEU A 56 4.01 -1.75 17.41
C LEU A 56 5.13 -1.22 18.32
N ALA A 57 6.20 -1.99 18.51
CA ALA A 57 7.32 -1.59 19.37
C ALA A 57 8.05 -0.32 18.88
N PRO A 58 8.56 -0.26 17.63
CA PRO A 58 9.18 0.97 17.10
C PRO A 58 8.16 2.11 16.98
N ALA A 59 6.88 1.79 16.71
CA ALA A 59 5.85 2.80 16.63
C ALA A 59 5.60 3.54 17.96
N ARG A 60 5.70 2.85 19.09
CA ARG A 60 5.57 3.46 20.42
C ARG A 60 6.66 4.50 20.68
N VAL A 61 7.90 4.19 20.30
CA VAL A 61 9.02 5.13 20.38
C VAL A 61 8.75 6.35 19.52
N ARG A 62 8.36 6.12 18.26
CA ARG A 62 8.07 7.19 17.30
C ARG A 62 6.93 8.11 17.74
N ILE A 63 5.81 7.56 18.25
CA ILE A 63 4.70 8.34 18.81
C ILE A 63 5.18 9.21 19.97
N THR A 64 6.08 8.68 20.82
CA THR A 64 6.63 9.42 21.97
C THR A 64 7.52 10.57 21.51
N GLU A 65 8.39 10.35 20.52
CA GLU A 65 9.25 11.38 19.91
C GLU A 65 8.41 12.52 19.30
N VAL A 66 7.36 12.17 18.55
CA VAL A 66 6.43 13.15 17.98
C VAL A 66 5.77 13.95 19.11
N ARG A 67 5.25 13.29 20.14
CA ARG A 67 4.60 13.97 21.27
C ARG A 67 5.53 14.98 21.95
N GLN A 68 6.78 14.59 22.20
CA GLN A 68 7.77 15.49 22.81
C GLN A 68 8.05 16.69 21.92
N THR A 69 8.13 16.49 20.61
CA THR A 69 8.31 17.58 19.64
C THR A 69 7.12 18.55 19.64
N LEU A 70 5.89 18.03 19.65
CA LEU A 70 4.67 18.84 19.71
C LEU A 70 4.61 19.66 21.01
N GLN A 71 5.03 19.08 22.14
CA GLN A 71 5.07 19.78 23.43
C GLN A 71 6.13 20.87 23.47
N ALA A 72 7.33 20.61 22.92
CA ALA A 72 8.44 21.56 22.89
C ALA A 72 8.19 22.75 21.95
N HIS A 73 7.50 22.52 20.83
CA HIS A 73 7.30 23.50 19.75
C HIS A 73 5.83 23.91 19.57
N ARG A 74 5.02 23.90 20.64
CA ARG A 74 3.55 24.02 20.58
C ARG A 74 3.03 25.25 19.80
N SER A 75 3.78 26.35 19.77
CA SER A 75 3.44 27.57 19.01
C SER A 75 3.77 27.51 17.52
N GLU A 76 4.63 26.58 17.10
CA GLU A 76 5.17 26.46 15.74
C GLU A 76 4.58 25.25 15.00
N VAL A 77 4.04 24.28 15.73
CA VAL A 77 3.48 23.05 15.13
C VAL A 77 2.01 23.21 14.71
N GLU A 78 1.64 22.49 13.64
CA GLU A 78 0.29 22.45 13.11
C GLU A 78 -0.69 21.85 14.14
N PRO A 79 -1.78 22.55 14.52
CA PRO A 79 -2.75 22.08 15.51
C PRO A 79 -3.41 20.73 15.15
N GLU A 80 -3.46 20.41 13.87
CA GLU A 80 -3.96 19.12 13.36
C GLU A 80 -3.08 17.92 13.74
N LEU A 81 -1.80 18.12 14.10
CA LEU A 81 -0.88 17.04 14.46
C LEU A 81 -1.18 16.44 15.84
N ASP A 82 -1.64 17.23 16.80
CA ASP A 82 -2.08 16.73 18.11
C ASP A 82 -3.25 15.73 17.94
N ARG A 83 -4.22 16.09 17.10
CA ARG A 83 -5.35 15.20 16.78
C ARG A 83 -4.89 13.94 16.05
N LYS A 84 -4.03 14.07 15.03
CA LYS A 84 -3.48 12.91 14.30
C LYS A 84 -2.71 11.97 15.22
N LEU A 85 -1.98 12.51 16.19
CA LEU A 85 -1.26 11.70 17.18
C LEU A 85 -2.21 10.93 18.10
N GLN A 86 -3.29 11.55 18.56
CA GLN A 86 -4.33 10.87 19.34
C GLN A 86 -5.00 9.74 18.54
N GLU A 87 -5.34 9.99 17.26
CA GLU A 87 -5.90 8.96 16.38
C GLU A 87 -4.92 7.80 16.16
N LEU A 88 -3.61 8.09 16.07
CA LEU A 88 -2.56 7.06 16.00
C LEU A 88 -2.48 6.24 17.28
N GLU A 89 -2.53 6.86 18.45
CA GLU A 89 -2.51 6.15 19.73
C GLU A 89 -3.71 5.20 19.86
N GLN A 90 -4.91 5.65 19.48
CA GLN A 90 -6.11 4.81 19.47
C GLN A 90 -5.98 3.64 18.49
N LEU A 91 -5.44 3.89 17.29
CA LEU A 91 -5.24 2.83 16.30
C LEU A 91 -4.17 1.82 16.75
N ARG A 92 -3.11 2.28 17.42
CA ARG A 92 -2.09 1.43 18.05
C ARG A 92 -2.74 0.52 19.10
N ASP A 93 -3.52 1.09 20.00
CA ASP A 93 -4.15 0.33 21.10
C ASP A 93 -5.15 -0.69 20.54
N SER A 94 -5.87 -0.36 19.47
CA SER A 94 -6.73 -1.32 18.78
C SER A 94 -5.93 -2.44 18.08
N LEU A 95 -4.74 -2.14 17.53
CA LEU A 95 -3.86 -3.17 16.94
C LEU A 95 -3.21 -4.05 18.02
N ASP A 96 -2.94 -3.51 19.20
CA ASP A 96 -2.46 -4.29 20.35
C ASP A 96 -3.54 -5.27 20.85
N GLN A 97 -4.81 -4.86 20.84
CA GLN A 97 -5.94 -5.75 21.13
C GLN A 97 -6.07 -6.86 20.07
N ASP A 98 -5.89 -6.54 18.78
CA ASP A 98 -5.90 -7.56 17.73
C ASP A 98 -4.73 -8.53 17.88
N LEU A 99 -3.54 -8.04 18.27
CA LEU A 99 -2.38 -8.88 18.55
C LEU A 99 -2.69 -9.88 19.66
N GLN A 100 -3.29 -9.42 20.76
CA GLN A 100 -3.69 -10.29 21.88
C GLN A 100 -4.63 -11.40 21.40
N ARG A 101 -5.66 -11.03 20.63
CA ARG A 101 -6.61 -12.00 20.05
C ARG A 101 -5.92 -13.00 19.12
N LEU A 102 -5.02 -12.54 18.24
CA LEU A 102 -4.31 -13.40 17.29
C LEU A 102 -3.31 -14.35 17.95
N THR A 103 -2.91 -14.08 19.20
CA THR A 103 -2.01 -14.94 19.98
C THR A 103 -2.73 -15.93 20.87
N ASP A 104 -4.06 -15.88 20.97
CA ASP A 104 -4.84 -16.85 21.74
C ASP A 104 -4.84 -18.23 21.06
N ASP A 105 -4.71 -19.30 21.85
CA ASP A 105 -4.55 -20.66 21.34
C ASP A 105 -5.78 -21.20 20.57
N ASP A 106 -6.96 -20.64 20.85
CA ASP A 106 -8.25 -20.96 20.23
C ASP A 106 -8.63 -20.00 19.09
N VAL A 107 -7.63 -19.37 18.46
CA VAL A 107 -7.84 -18.45 17.33
C VAL A 107 -8.64 -19.08 16.20
N ASP A 108 -9.82 -18.51 15.94
CA ASP A 108 -10.63 -18.73 14.75
C ASP A 108 -10.96 -17.37 14.13
N VAL A 109 -9.93 -16.71 13.59
CA VAL A 109 -10.08 -15.42 12.92
C VAL A 109 -10.46 -15.70 11.47
N SER A 110 -11.50 -15.04 10.98
CA SER A 110 -11.91 -15.16 9.58
C SER A 110 -10.89 -14.51 8.63
N GLU A 111 -10.93 -14.89 7.35
CA GLU A 111 -10.11 -14.23 6.31
C GLU A 111 -10.43 -12.73 6.21
N SER A 112 -11.71 -12.36 6.28
CA SER A 112 -12.12 -10.96 6.24
C SER A 112 -11.57 -10.15 7.41
N GLU A 113 -11.51 -10.72 8.61
CA GLU A 113 -10.92 -10.06 9.78
C GLU A 113 -9.41 -9.89 9.62
N ARG A 114 -8.69 -10.91 9.15
CA ARG A 114 -7.25 -10.78 8.87
C ARG A 114 -6.97 -9.66 7.86
N GLU A 115 -7.74 -9.59 6.78
CA GLU A 115 -7.62 -8.50 5.82
C GLU A 115 -7.93 -7.12 6.42
N GLN A 116 -8.93 -7.02 7.30
CA GLN A 116 -9.24 -5.76 7.99
C GLN A 116 -8.08 -5.32 8.88
N ILE A 117 -7.45 -6.26 9.59
CA ILE A 117 -6.28 -6.00 10.43
C ILE A 117 -5.11 -5.54 9.56
N HIS A 118 -4.81 -6.21 8.44
CA HIS A 118 -3.77 -5.75 7.49
C HIS A 118 -4.04 -4.33 6.99
N ARG A 119 -5.28 -4.01 6.56
CA ARG A 119 -5.63 -2.65 6.11
C ARG A 119 -5.44 -1.60 7.20
N ARG A 120 -5.72 -1.96 8.46
CA ARG A 120 -5.47 -1.10 9.61
C ARG A 120 -3.97 -0.95 9.90
N LEU A 121 -3.19 -2.00 9.74
CA LEU A 121 -1.74 -2.00 9.86
C LEU A 121 -1.10 -1.04 8.83
N ASP A 122 -1.45 -1.17 7.55
CA ASP A 122 -1.04 -0.26 6.47
C ASP A 122 -1.39 1.19 6.79
N THR A 123 -2.64 1.41 7.23
CA THR A 123 -3.14 2.73 7.57
C THR A 123 -2.36 3.33 8.73
N PHE A 124 -2.05 2.52 9.75
CA PHE A 124 -1.27 2.94 10.90
C PHE A 124 0.16 3.33 10.49
N GLN A 125 0.86 2.47 9.75
CA GLN A 125 2.22 2.73 9.30
C GLN A 125 2.30 4.01 8.46
N ARG A 126 1.36 4.18 7.52
CA ARG A 126 1.26 5.40 6.70
C ARG A 126 1.05 6.63 7.58
N ARG A 127 -0.01 6.63 8.40
CA ARG A 127 -0.34 7.80 9.23
C ARG A 127 0.79 8.14 10.20
N LEU A 128 1.46 7.15 10.76
CA LEU A 128 2.57 7.34 11.68
C LEU A 128 3.74 8.02 10.99
N ARG A 129 4.12 7.55 9.81
CA ARG A 129 5.24 8.12 9.05
C ARG A 129 4.94 9.52 8.55
N GLU A 130 3.74 9.76 8.02
CA GLU A 130 3.31 11.11 7.62
C GLU A 130 3.35 12.07 8.81
N THR A 131 2.79 11.65 9.97
CA THR A 131 2.74 12.47 11.18
C THR A 131 4.15 12.76 11.71
N TYR A 132 5.03 11.77 11.69
CA TYR A 132 6.44 11.96 12.06
C TYR A 132 7.13 12.99 11.17
N LEU A 133 7.10 12.83 9.85
CA LEU A 133 7.74 13.76 8.92
C LEU A 133 7.19 15.18 9.05
N ARG A 134 5.88 15.32 9.26
CA ARG A 134 5.24 16.62 9.49
C ARG A 134 5.64 17.26 10.81
N SER A 135 5.94 16.46 11.84
CA SER A 135 6.39 16.96 13.14
C SER A 135 7.80 17.56 13.13
N ILE A 136 8.64 17.24 12.14
CA ILE A 136 10.03 17.70 12.07
C ILE A 136 10.08 19.21 11.81
N GLN A 137 10.57 20.00 12.76
CA GLN A 137 10.54 21.47 12.64
C GLN A 137 11.64 22.02 11.75
N ARG A 138 12.86 21.51 11.90
CA ARG A 138 14.02 22.05 11.19
C ARG A 138 14.04 21.55 9.76
N ARG A 139 14.32 22.47 8.84
CA ARG A 139 14.39 22.19 7.41
C ARG A 139 15.40 21.08 7.12
N ASP A 140 16.64 21.22 7.57
CA ASP A 140 17.71 20.24 7.31
C ASP A 140 17.36 18.84 7.84
N ASP A 141 16.73 18.76 9.02
CA ASP A 141 16.28 17.49 9.60
C ASP A 141 15.17 16.86 8.75
N PHE A 142 14.26 17.67 8.19
CA PHE A 142 13.21 17.18 7.31
C PHE A 142 13.81 16.64 6.00
N TYR A 143 14.73 17.39 5.38
CA TYR A 143 15.45 16.95 4.18
C TYR A 143 16.16 15.62 4.42
N LYS A 144 16.91 15.53 5.52
CA LYS A 144 17.62 14.31 5.90
C LYS A 144 16.64 13.14 6.08
N ALA A 145 15.58 13.33 6.85
CA ALA A 145 14.61 12.27 7.11
C ALA A 145 13.89 11.78 5.83
N VAL A 146 13.60 12.67 4.88
CA VAL A 146 13.01 12.29 3.60
C VAL A 146 14.04 11.56 2.73
N ASN A 147 15.28 12.05 2.62
CA ASN A 147 16.33 11.39 1.84
C ASN A 147 16.66 10.00 2.38
N ASP A 148 16.85 9.86 3.69
CA ASP A 148 17.09 8.57 4.35
C ASP A 148 15.97 7.57 4.00
N ARG A 149 14.71 8.05 3.95
CA ARG A 149 13.57 7.22 3.56
C ARG A 149 13.58 6.87 2.07
N LEU A 150 13.87 7.82 1.18
CA LEU A 150 13.96 7.55 -0.26
C LEU A 150 15.08 6.55 -0.58
N ASP A 151 16.19 6.60 0.15
CA ASP A 151 17.31 5.66 -0.01
C ASP A 151 16.96 4.25 0.48
N GLU A 152 16.22 4.15 1.60
CA GLU A 152 15.66 2.88 2.06
C GLU A 152 14.73 2.26 1.00
N LEU A 153 13.83 3.08 0.41
CA LEU A 153 12.90 2.63 -0.63
C LEU A 153 13.62 2.26 -1.92
N THR A 154 14.67 3.01 -2.29
CA THR A 154 15.53 2.69 -3.44
C THR A 154 16.23 1.34 -3.25
N SER A 155 16.73 1.08 -2.03
CA SER A 155 17.37 -0.20 -1.70
C SER A 155 16.39 -1.38 -1.83
N ARG A 156 15.12 -1.18 -1.49
CA ARG A 156 14.07 -2.20 -1.69
C ARG A 156 13.73 -2.41 -3.16
N ILE A 157 13.64 -1.34 -3.94
CA ILE A 157 13.44 -1.44 -5.40
C ILE A 157 14.58 -2.24 -6.04
N ASN A 158 15.83 -1.94 -5.70
CA ASN A 158 16.98 -2.68 -6.22
C ASN A 158 16.97 -4.15 -5.81
N ARG A 159 16.44 -4.48 -4.62
CA ARG A 159 16.24 -5.88 -4.21
C ARG A 159 15.19 -6.58 -5.07
N MET A 160 14.07 -5.93 -5.37
CA MET A 160 13.05 -6.50 -6.26
C MET A 160 13.63 -6.80 -7.66
N GLU A 161 14.46 -5.91 -8.19
CA GLU A 161 15.15 -6.13 -9.46
C GLU A 161 16.07 -7.34 -9.42
N LEU A 162 16.92 -7.43 -8.39
CA LEU A 162 17.84 -8.56 -8.23
C LEU A 162 17.09 -9.90 -8.18
N GLU A 163 16.01 -9.97 -7.41
CA GLU A 163 15.18 -11.18 -7.27
C GLU A 163 14.51 -11.57 -8.60
N LEU A 164 14.08 -10.58 -9.41
CA LEU A 164 13.56 -10.82 -10.75
C LEU A 164 14.63 -11.39 -11.70
N GLU A 165 15.85 -10.82 -11.67
CA GLU A 165 16.98 -11.29 -12.45
C GLU A 165 17.39 -12.72 -12.06
N GLU A 166 17.56 -12.97 -10.76
CA GLU A 166 17.99 -14.25 -10.20
C GLU A 166 17.00 -15.38 -10.47
N ALA A 167 15.70 -15.07 -10.41
CA ALA A 167 14.67 -16.03 -10.72
C ALA A 167 14.77 -16.52 -12.19
N LYS A 168 15.63 -15.92 -13.05
CA LYS A 168 15.77 -16.19 -14.50
C LYS A 168 14.43 -16.23 -15.20
N THR A 169 13.46 -15.55 -14.61
CA THR A 169 12.15 -15.45 -15.14
C THR A 169 12.26 -14.24 -16.04
N ALA A 170 12.10 -14.48 -17.35
CA ALA A 170 11.42 -13.51 -18.21
C ALA A 170 9.96 -13.25 -17.73
N GLY A 171 9.61 -13.66 -16.51
CA GLY A 171 9.12 -12.80 -15.44
C GLY A 171 8.28 -11.68 -15.96
N ASP A 172 6.97 -11.92 -15.95
CA ASP A 172 5.91 -11.04 -16.40
C ASP A 172 6.40 -9.58 -16.58
N PRO A 173 6.46 -9.07 -17.83
CA PRO A 173 6.97 -7.74 -18.13
C PRO A 173 6.35 -6.62 -17.29
N SER A 174 5.15 -6.86 -16.72
CA SER A 174 4.50 -5.94 -15.80
C SER A 174 5.32 -5.64 -14.54
N TYR A 175 6.13 -6.57 -14.02
CA TYR A 175 6.97 -6.29 -12.84
C TYR A 175 8.12 -5.34 -13.16
N TRP A 176 8.77 -5.51 -14.32
CA TRP A 176 9.81 -4.60 -14.79
C TRP A 176 9.25 -3.21 -15.08
N GLN A 177 8.06 -3.14 -15.69
CA GLN A 177 7.35 -1.88 -15.88
C GLN A 177 7.04 -1.22 -14.54
N ARG A 178 6.53 -1.98 -13.56
CA ARG A 178 6.20 -1.46 -12.23
C ARG A 178 7.43 -0.90 -11.51
N ILE A 179 8.57 -1.58 -11.61
CA ILE A 179 9.84 -1.09 -11.05
C ILE A 179 10.29 0.20 -11.73
N ALA A 180 10.14 0.30 -13.05
CA ALA A 180 10.45 1.53 -13.79
C ALA A 180 9.56 2.71 -13.33
N GLU A 181 8.25 2.47 -13.15
CA GLU A 181 7.31 3.46 -12.59
C GLU A 181 7.74 3.91 -11.19
N LEU A 182 8.12 2.99 -10.31
CA LEU A 182 8.59 3.32 -8.95
C LEU A 182 9.88 4.15 -8.97
N ARG A 183 10.79 3.89 -9.92
CA ARG A 183 12.01 4.69 -10.11
C ARG A 183 11.71 6.10 -10.58
N GLU A 184 10.79 6.25 -11.52
CA GLU A 184 10.33 7.56 -11.99
C GLU A 184 9.70 8.35 -10.83
N GLN A 185 8.80 7.74 -10.07
CA GLN A 185 8.20 8.36 -8.89
C GLN A 185 9.25 8.79 -7.85
N ARG A 186 10.25 7.94 -7.58
CA ARG A 186 11.38 8.28 -6.68
C ARG A 186 12.12 9.51 -7.18
N GLN A 187 12.39 9.61 -8.47
CA GLN A 187 13.11 10.75 -9.04
C GLN A 187 12.28 12.03 -8.91
N LEU A 188 10.98 11.98 -9.23
CA LEU A 188 10.07 13.12 -9.07
C LEU A 188 10.03 13.61 -7.62
N LEU A 189 10.05 12.71 -6.63
CA LEU A 189 10.12 13.08 -5.22
C LEU A 189 11.46 13.72 -4.84
N SER A 190 12.57 13.22 -5.38
CA SER A 190 13.91 13.80 -5.19
C SER A 190 13.96 15.23 -5.73
N ASP A 191 13.54 15.43 -6.98
CA ASP A 191 13.56 16.74 -7.64
C ASP A 191 12.68 17.75 -6.88
N ARG A 192 11.53 17.28 -6.39
CA ARG A 192 10.60 18.11 -5.62
C ARG A 192 11.13 18.45 -4.24
N LEU A 193 11.84 17.53 -3.59
CA LEU A 193 12.54 17.80 -2.34
C LEU A 193 13.62 18.85 -2.55
N GLU A 194 14.45 18.72 -3.59
CA GLU A 194 15.48 19.71 -3.96
C GLU A 194 14.88 21.08 -4.28
N GLY A 195 13.71 21.10 -4.93
CA GLY A 195 12.95 22.31 -5.28
C GLY A 195 12.16 22.95 -4.13
N LEU A 196 12.24 22.42 -2.91
CA LEU A 196 11.56 23.01 -1.75
C LEU A 196 11.96 24.48 -1.58
N PRO A 197 10.98 25.40 -1.44
CA PRO A 197 11.27 26.83 -1.42
C PRO A 197 12.11 27.17 -0.20
N SER A 198 13.24 27.85 -0.44
CA SER A 198 14.12 28.33 0.63
C SER A 198 13.56 29.55 1.38
N GLY A 199 12.59 30.25 0.77
CA GLY A 199 11.95 31.48 1.25
C GLY A 199 10.76 31.26 2.20
N ALA A 200 9.67 32.02 1.98
CA ALA A 200 8.57 32.22 2.93
C ALA A 200 8.07 30.96 3.64
N GLU A 201 7.97 31.06 4.97
CA GLU A 201 7.64 29.97 5.89
C GLU A 201 6.33 29.23 5.55
N LYS A 202 5.32 29.95 5.05
CA LYS A 202 4.04 29.33 4.64
C LYS A 202 4.21 28.42 3.41
N GLY A 203 4.93 28.88 2.40
CA GLY A 203 5.18 28.09 1.18
C GLY A 203 6.00 26.84 1.47
N TYR A 204 6.96 26.95 2.39
CA TYR A 204 7.71 25.80 2.87
C TYR A 204 6.82 24.78 3.62
N ARG A 205 5.99 25.22 4.56
CA ARG A 205 5.11 24.32 5.34
C ARG A 205 4.12 23.57 4.47
N ASP A 206 3.47 24.26 3.53
CA ASP A 206 2.50 23.62 2.64
C ASP A 206 3.16 22.56 1.75
N GLU A 207 4.36 22.85 1.23
CA GLU A 207 5.08 21.92 0.37
C GLU A 207 5.68 20.75 1.15
N LYS A 208 6.23 21.02 2.34
CA LYS A 208 6.64 19.99 3.31
C LYS A 208 5.51 19.01 3.61
N ARG A 209 4.29 19.50 3.85
CA ARG A 209 3.11 18.65 4.11
C ARG A 209 2.83 17.71 2.93
N LYS A 210 2.90 18.22 1.71
CA LYS A 210 2.66 17.39 0.51
C LYS A 210 3.76 16.34 0.34
N ILE A 211 5.03 16.73 0.42
CA ILE A 211 6.17 15.79 0.31
C ILE A 211 6.07 14.69 1.38
N ALA A 212 5.72 15.04 2.61
CA ALA A 212 5.51 14.06 3.67
C ALA A 212 4.40 13.04 3.31
N GLY A 213 3.30 13.50 2.71
CA GLY A 213 2.24 12.64 2.19
C GLY A 213 2.72 11.75 1.04
N ASP A 214 3.38 12.34 0.05
CA ASP A 214 3.77 11.65 -1.18
C ASP A 214 4.87 10.62 -0.95
N VAL A 215 5.88 10.91 -0.12
CA VAL A 215 6.93 9.95 0.29
C VAL A 215 6.33 8.77 1.05
N THR A 216 5.31 9.03 1.87
CA THR A 216 4.64 7.98 2.62
C THR A 216 3.80 7.09 1.70
N GLN A 217 3.07 7.68 0.75
CA GLN A 217 2.31 6.97 -0.26
C GLN A 217 3.22 6.14 -1.17
N PHE A 218 4.33 6.72 -1.64
CA PHE A 218 5.35 6.02 -2.41
C PHE A 218 5.90 4.81 -1.66
N GLY A 219 6.15 4.94 -0.35
CA GLY A 219 6.53 3.82 0.50
C GLY A 219 5.56 2.65 0.43
N LEU A 220 4.26 2.90 0.55
CA LEU A 220 3.22 1.86 0.43
C LEU A 220 3.17 1.23 -0.96
N GLU A 221 3.45 2.00 -2.02
CA GLU A 221 3.49 1.48 -3.38
C GLU A 221 4.67 0.55 -3.61
N VAL A 222 5.83 0.86 -3.00
CA VAL A 222 6.99 -0.04 -2.97
C VAL A 222 6.69 -1.29 -2.13
N ASP A 223 6.07 -1.14 -0.95
CA ASP A 223 5.65 -2.27 -0.10
C ASP A 223 4.78 -3.26 -0.89
N ARG A 224 3.69 -2.77 -1.49
CA ARG A 224 2.75 -3.61 -2.25
C ARG A 224 3.38 -4.25 -3.50
N ALA A 225 4.26 -3.52 -4.18
CA ALA A 225 4.97 -4.07 -5.33
C ALA A 225 5.89 -5.23 -4.91
N ALA A 226 6.59 -5.08 -3.77
CA ALA A 226 7.45 -6.12 -3.23
C ALA A 226 6.63 -7.34 -2.81
N ASP A 227 5.54 -7.16 -2.08
CA ASP A 227 4.68 -8.26 -1.62
C ASP A 227 4.08 -9.04 -2.81
N SER A 228 3.61 -8.33 -3.83
CA SER A 228 3.09 -8.94 -5.06
C SER A 228 4.15 -9.75 -5.79
N LEU A 229 5.36 -9.19 -5.94
CA LEU A 229 6.49 -9.88 -6.55
C LEU A 229 6.87 -11.14 -5.77
N TYR A 230 7.00 -11.03 -4.44
CA TYR A 230 7.40 -12.16 -3.60
C TYR A 230 6.34 -13.26 -3.60
N ALA A 231 5.05 -12.92 -3.54
CA ALA A 231 3.98 -13.90 -3.69
C ALA A 231 4.06 -14.65 -5.03
N ALA A 232 4.32 -13.92 -6.13
CA ALA A 232 4.43 -14.52 -7.46
C ALA A 232 5.68 -15.42 -7.63
N LEU A 233 6.81 -15.03 -7.04
CA LEU A 233 8.04 -15.83 -7.04
C LEU A 233 7.89 -17.09 -6.17
N ALA A 234 7.24 -16.98 -5.00
CA ALA A 234 6.96 -18.10 -4.11
C ALA A 234 6.02 -19.12 -4.78
N ALA A 235 4.95 -18.66 -5.43
CA ALA A 235 4.02 -19.52 -6.16
C ALA A 235 4.69 -20.32 -7.30
N LYS A 236 5.81 -19.81 -7.84
CA LYS A 236 6.61 -20.48 -8.89
C LYS A 236 7.70 -21.40 -8.32
N GLY A 237 7.78 -21.57 -7.00
CA GLY A 237 8.83 -22.35 -6.33
C GLY A 237 10.23 -21.74 -6.49
N LYS A 238 10.32 -20.43 -6.74
CA LYS A 238 11.57 -19.74 -7.04
C LYS A 238 12.14 -18.92 -5.87
N LEU A 239 11.37 -18.74 -4.80
CA LEU A 239 11.89 -18.21 -3.54
C LEU A 239 12.30 -19.35 -2.62
N THR A 240 13.56 -19.32 -2.18
CA THR A 240 14.11 -20.25 -1.17
C THR A 240 14.09 -19.66 0.24
N ARG A 241 13.41 -18.52 0.46
CA ARG A 241 13.43 -17.82 1.76
C ARG A 241 12.05 -17.32 2.17
N GLU A 242 11.70 -17.58 3.43
CA GLU A 242 10.51 -17.04 4.10
C GLU A 242 10.52 -15.51 4.11
N PRO A 243 9.36 -14.84 3.93
CA PRO A 243 9.26 -13.40 4.07
C PRO A 243 9.53 -12.99 5.52
N SER A 244 10.27 -11.88 5.69
CA SER A 244 10.68 -11.29 6.98
C SER A 244 9.74 -10.18 7.43
#